data_AF-A0A8J1YT61-F1
#
_entry.id   AF-A0A8J1YT61-F1
#
_cell.length_a   1.000
_cell.length_b   1.000
_cell.length_c   1.000
_cell.angle_alpha   90.00
_cell.angle_beta   90.00
_cell.angle_gamma   90.00
#
_symmetry.space_group_name_H-M   'P 1'
#
loop_
_entity.id
_entity.type
_entity.pdbx_description
1 polymer ?
#
loop_
_entity_poly.entity_id
_entity_poly.type
_entity_poly.pdbx_seq_one_letter_code
_entity_poly.pdbx_strand_id
1 'polypeptide(L)'
;MPTIPARRIKVGVLGATGTVGQRFIEQLAIHPFFQLHVLGASSRSAGQPYVKAVRWKLSTPLPEVARGMIVQECTPEAEGFSECGVIFSGLDTDVAGDI
;
A
#
# COMPACT_ATOMS: atom_id res chain seq x y z
N MET A 1 -21.32 17.84 -9.38
CA MET A 1 -20.39 17.82 -8.23
C MET A 1 -20.34 16.39 -7.73
N PRO A 2 -19.24 15.64 -7.86
CA PRO A 2 -19.19 14.28 -7.33
C PRO A 2 -19.26 14.36 -5.81
N THR A 3 -20.24 13.69 -5.23
CA THR A 3 -20.48 13.62 -3.79
C THR A 3 -19.31 12.92 -3.12
N ILE A 4 -18.60 13.62 -2.22
CA ILE A 4 -17.55 13.00 -1.41
C ILE A 4 -18.25 12.02 -0.44
N PRO A 5 -17.98 10.71 -0.49
CA PRO A 5 -18.50 9.76 0.47
C PRO A 5 -18.07 10.17 1.88
N ALA A 6 -19.02 10.17 2.82
CA ALA A 6 -18.84 10.63 4.20
C ALA A 6 -17.80 9.83 5.00
N ARG A 7 -17.35 8.67 4.48
CA ARG A 7 -16.36 7.80 5.12
C ARG A 7 -15.31 7.38 4.09
N ARG A 8 -14.03 7.63 4.40
CA ARG A 8 -12.93 7.16 3.56
C ARG A 8 -12.86 5.63 3.61
N ILE A 9 -12.67 5.01 2.46
CA ILE A 9 -12.52 3.56 2.33
C ILE A 9 -11.07 3.22 2.64
N LYS A 10 -10.86 2.32 3.61
CA LYS A 10 -9.54 1.78 3.95
C LYS A 10 -9.03 0.92 2.81
N VAL A 11 -7.81 1.17 2.35
CA VAL A 11 -7.21 0.42 1.25
C VAL A 11 -5.85 -0.17 1.62
N GLY A 12 -5.60 -1.36 1.09
CA GLY A 12 -4.31 -2.05 1.15
C GLY A 12 -3.58 -2.00 -0.18
N VAL A 13 -2.24 -2.02 -0.15
CA VAL A 13 -1.41 -2.14 -1.37
C VAL A 13 -0.46 -3.32 -1.23
N LEU A 14 -0.59 -4.35 -2.07
CA LEU A 14 0.36 -5.45 -2.19
C LEU A 14 1.45 -5.09 -3.20
N GLY A 15 2.69 -5.49 -2.94
CA GLY A 15 3.84 -5.08 -3.76
C GLY A 15 4.17 -3.60 -3.59
N ALA A 16 3.92 -3.03 -2.39
CA ALA A 16 4.07 -1.62 -2.08
C ALA A 16 5.47 -1.05 -2.42
N THR A 17 6.53 -1.84 -2.25
CA THR A 17 7.91 -1.42 -2.51
C THR A 17 8.28 -1.36 -4.00
N GLY A 18 7.51 -2.02 -4.88
CA GLY A 18 7.71 -2.04 -6.32
C GLY A 18 7.34 -0.71 -6.99
N THR A 19 7.72 -0.52 -8.26
CA THR A 19 7.46 0.74 -8.98
C THR A 19 5.97 1.06 -9.09
N VAL A 20 5.14 0.03 -9.32
CA VAL A 20 3.68 0.16 -9.39
C VAL A 20 3.09 0.48 -8.01
N GLY A 21 3.53 -0.22 -6.96
CA GLY A 21 3.12 0.05 -5.57
C GLY A 21 3.45 1.47 -5.11
N GLN A 22 4.63 1.99 -5.47
CA GLN A 22 5.03 3.37 -5.18
C GLN A 22 4.08 4.39 -5.84
N ARG A 23 3.65 4.14 -7.08
CA ARG A 23 2.66 4.99 -7.77
C ARG A 23 1.29 4.93 -7.12
N PHE A 24 0.84 3.75 -6.69
CA PHE A 24 -0.39 3.64 -5.91
C PHE A 24 -0.31 4.47 -4.63
N ILE A 25 0.79 4.36 -3.88
CA ILE A 25 0.97 5.11 -2.63
C ILE A 25 0.97 6.62 -2.87
N GLU A 26 1.62 7.10 -3.92
CA GLU A 26 1.61 8.51 -4.31
C GLU A 26 0.19 9.02 -4.58
N GLN A 27 -0.60 8.28 -5.38
CA GLN A 27 -1.97 8.67 -5.73
C GLN A 27 -2.93 8.54 -4.54
N LEU A 28 -2.80 7.47 -3.75
CA LEU A 28 -3.64 7.19 -2.58
C LEU A 28 -3.37 8.18 -1.44
N ALA A 29 -2.16 8.71 -1.32
CA ALA A 29 -1.82 9.71 -0.30
C ALA A 29 -2.62 11.01 -0.45
N ILE A 30 -3.02 11.38 -1.67
CA ILE A 30 -3.79 12.59 -1.97
C ILE A 30 -5.27 12.30 -2.25
N HIS A 31 -5.70 11.04 -2.20
CA HIS A 31 -7.02 10.65 -2.66
C HIS A 31 -8.13 11.04 -1.65
N PRO A 32 -9.23 11.68 -2.08
CA PRO A 32 -10.27 12.13 -1.17
C PRO A 32 -11.11 10.99 -0.58
N PHE A 33 -11.19 9.85 -1.29
CA PHE A 33 -12.08 8.74 -0.93
C PHE A 33 -11.36 7.54 -0.33
N PHE A 34 -10.05 7.43 -0.55
CA PHE A 34 -9.27 6.27 -0.12
C PHE A 34 -8.31 6.69 0.98
N GLN A 35 -8.17 5.83 1.97
CA GLN A 35 -7.22 5.99 3.06
C GLN A 35 -6.26 4.81 3.05
N LEU A 36 -4.99 5.09 2.79
CA LEU A 36 -3.92 4.10 2.86
C LEU A 36 -3.88 3.52 4.29
N HIS A 37 -4.14 2.22 4.41
CA HIS A 37 -4.26 1.55 5.70
C HIS A 37 -3.19 0.49 5.93
N VAL A 38 -2.88 -0.31 4.90
CA VAL A 38 -1.88 -1.38 4.98
C VAL A 38 -0.99 -1.41 3.74
N LEU A 39 0.29 -1.68 3.94
CA LEU A 39 1.29 -1.87 2.89
C LEU A 39 1.84 -3.29 2.96
N GLY A 40 1.59 -4.10 1.95
CA GLY A 40 2.14 -5.43 1.79
C GLY A 40 3.37 -5.44 0.89
N ALA A 41 4.41 -6.16 1.29
CA ALA A 41 5.54 -6.50 0.43
C ALA A 41 6.05 -7.91 0.76
N SER A 42 7.21 -8.28 0.23
CA SER A 42 7.84 -9.57 0.52
C SER A 42 8.23 -9.71 2.00
N SER A 43 8.38 -10.95 2.47
CA SER A 43 8.76 -11.28 3.86
C SER A 43 10.07 -10.59 4.29
N ARG A 44 10.97 -10.29 3.35
CA ARG A 44 12.21 -9.54 3.61
C ARG A 44 11.95 -8.10 4.05
N SER A 45 10.90 -7.48 3.53
CA SER A 45 10.50 -6.11 3.82
C SER A 45 9.48 -6.03 4.96
N ALA A 46 8.80 -7.13 5.28
CA ALA A 46 7.84 -7.20 6.37
C ALA A 46 8.48 -6.84 7.73
N GLY A 47 7.72 -6.18 8.59
CA GLY A 47 8.13 -5.72 9.92
C GLY A 47 9.00 -4.46 9.92
N GLN A 48 9.40 -3.94 8.75
CA GLN A 48 10.18 -2.70 8.64
C GLN A 48 9.27 -1.50 8.34
N PRO A 49 9.63 -0.29 8.83
CA PRO A 49 9.02 0.94 8.35
C PRO A 49 9.19 1.06 6.83
N TYR A 50 8.15 1.51 6.14
CA TYR A 50 8.15 1.58 4.68
C TYR A 50 9.34 2.36 4.13
N VAL A 51 9.74 3.46 4.78
CA VAL A 51 10.91 4.25 4.39
C VAL A 51 12.23 3.46 4.38
N LYS A 52 12.36 2.42 5.22
CA LYS A 52 13.53 1.53 5.24
C LYS A 52 13.39 0.40 4.23
N ALA A 53 12.17 -0.09 4.03
CA ALA A 53 11.89 -1.20 3.12
C ALA A 53 11.91 -0.78 1.64
N VAL A 54 11.53 0.46 1.32
CA VAL A 54 11.38 0.93 -0.06
C VAL A 54 12.64 1.59 -0.60
N ARG A 55 12.98 1.25 -1.84
CA ARG A 55 13.86 2.07 -2.68
C ARG A 55 12.98 3.00 -3.51
N TRP A 56 12.68 4.20 -2.98
CA TRP A 56 11.81 5.16 -3.64
C TRP A 56 12.45 5.68 -4.94
N LYS A 57 11.78 5.48 -6.07
CA LYS A 57 12.27 5.84 -7.42
C LYS A 57 11.50 6.99 -8.06
N LEU A 58 10.41 7.45 -7.43
CA LEU A 58 9.61 8.55 -7.97
C LEU A 58 10.31 9.89 -7.76
N SER A 59 10.06 10.85 -8.66
CA SER A 59 10.58 12.21 -8.57
C SER A 59 9.92 13.02 -7.45
N THR A 60 8.77 12.56 -6.95
CA THR A 60 8.04 13.15 -5.83
C THR A 60 8.63 12.70 -4.50
N PRO A 61 8.49 13.51 -3.43
CA PRO A 61 8.91 13.09 -2.10
C PRO A 61 8.02 11.94 -1.60
N LEU A 62 8.62 11.03 -0.84
CA LEU A 62 7.88 9.92 -0.21
C LEU A 62 6.80 10.49 0.74
N PRO A 63 5.52 10.13 0.56
CA PRO A 63 4.42 10.64 1.37
C PRO A 63 4.60 10.32 2.86
N GLU A 64 4.39 11.32 3.72
CA GLU A 64 4.56 11.16 5.16
C GLU A 64 3.63 10.10 5.75
N VAL A 65 2.41 10.02 5.24
CA VAL A 65 1.41 8.99 5.61
C VAL A 65 1.91 7.57 5.41
N ALA A 66 2.76 7.33 4.39
CA ALA A 66 3.32 6.02 4.10
C ALA A 66 4.66 5.79 4.81
N ARG A 67 5.43 6.85 5.09
CA ARG A 67 6.79 6.80 5.64
C ARG A 67 6.92 5.94 6.89
N GLY A 68 6.01 6.15 7.84
CA GLY A 68 6.00 5.49 9.14
C GLY A 68 5.23 4.17 9.18
N MET A 69 4.56 3.80 8.09
CA MET A 69 3.77 2.56 8.08
C MET A 69 4.67 1.35 8.13
N ILE A 70 4.30 0.39 8.96
CA ILE A 70 4.98 -0.91 9.00
C ILE A 70 4.50 -1.72 7.81
N VAL A 71 5.47 -2.21 7.04
CA VAL A 71 5.19 -3.10 5.91
C VAL A 71 4.83 -4.46 6.46
N GLN A 72 3.71 -4.99 5.99
CA GLN A 72 3.23 -6.33 6.28
C GLN A 72 3.65 -7.30 5.18
N GLU A 73 3.60 -8.58 5.49
CA GLU A 73 3.77 -9.63 4.49
C GLU A 73 2.52 -9.70 3.59
N CYS A 74 2.70 -10.06 2.32
CA CYS A 74 1.59 -10.27 1.38
C CYS A 74 0.85 -11.59 1.65
N THR A 75 0.30 -11.76 2.85
CA THR A 75 -0.56 -12.89 3.20
C THR A 75 -1.95 -12.39 3.58
N PRO A 76 -3.03 -13.14 3.28
CA PRO A 76 -4.40 -12.75 3.65
C PRO A 76 -4.61 -12.69 5.17
N GLU A 77 -3.77 -13.38 5.93
CA GLU A 77 -3.76 -13.42 7.39
C GLU A 77 -3.05 -12.23 8.03
N ALA A 78 -2.31 -11.45 7.23
CA ALA A 78 -1.56 -10.32 7.76
C ALA A 78 -2.49 -9.23 8.31
N GLU A 79 -2.08 -8.65 9.44
CA GLU A 79 -2.90 -7.72 10.19
C GLU A 79 -3.27 -6.47 9.38
N GLY A 80 -4.54 -6.08 9.48
CA GLY A 80 -5.10 -4.87 8.85
C GLY A 80 -5.63 -5.07 7.41
N PHE A 81 -5.30 -6.16 6.71
CA PHE A 81 -5.92 -6.46 5.41
C PHE A 81 -7.41 -6.78 5.55
N SER A 82 -7.81 -7.40 6.66
CA SER A 82 -9.22 -7.68 6.99
C SER A 82 -10.08 -6.43 7.19
N GLU A 83 -9.46 -5.30 7.52
CA GLU A 83 -10.13 -4.01 7.67
C GLU A 83 -10.17 -3.19 6.37
N CYS A 84 -9.46 -3.64 5.33
CA CYS A 84 -9.40 -2.98 4.03
C CYS A 84 -10.62 -3.36 3.20
N GLY A 85 -11.33 -2.35 2.68
CA GLY A 85 -12.44 -2.58 1.74
C GLY A 85 -11.97 -2.88 0.32
N VAL A 86 -10.75 -2.45 -0.04
CA VAL A 86 -10.13 -2.67 -1.35
C VAL A 86 -8.64 -2.96 -1.15
N ILE A 87 -8.12 -3.93 -1.89
CA ILE A 87 -6.69 -4.25 -1.94
C ILE A 87 -6.21 -4.07 -3.37
N PHE A 88 -5.21 -3.20 -3.56
CA PHE A 88 -4.54 -3.01 -4.85
C PHE A 88 -3.33 -3.92 -4.93
N SER A 89 -3.27 -4.78 -5.96
CA SER A 89 -2.09 -5.59 -6.21
C SER A 89 -1.19 -4.94 -7.25
N GLY A 90 0.04 -4.63 -6.86
CA GLY A 90 1.15 -4.28 -7.74
C GLY A 90 2.20 -5.39 -7.82
N LEU A 91 1.82 -6.63 -7.49
CA LEU A 91 2.71 -7.80 -7.58
C LEU A 91 2.93 -8.18 -9.05
N ASP A 92 4.13 -8.68 -9.33
CA ASP A 92 4.44 -9.25 -10.63
C ASP A 92 3.60 -10.51 -10.87
N THR A 93 3.31 -10.81 -12.14
CA THR A 93 2.41 -11.92 -12.51
C THR A 93 2.89 -13.27 -11.95
N ASP A 94 4.20 -13.44 -11.79
CA ASP A 94 4.82 -14.67 -11.29
C ASP A 94 4.54 -14.94 -9.80
N VAL A 95 4.14 -13.91 -9.04
CA VAL A 95 3.84 -13.99 -7.59
C VAL A 95 2.37 -13.68 -7.31
N ALA A 96 1.59 -13.34 -8.34
CA ALA A 96 0.19 -12.97 -8.21
C ALA A 96 -0.78 -14.16 -8.18
N GLY A 97 -0.31 -15.36 -8.53
CA GLY A 97 -1.16 -16.56 -8.68
C GLY A 97 -1.49 -17.29 -7.37
N ASP A 98 -0.53 -17.41 -6.44
CA ASP A 98 -0.63 -18.25 -5.24
C ASP A 98 -0.85 -17.43 -3.94
N ILE A 99 -1.58 -16.31 -4.00
CA ILE A 99 -1.90 -15.49 -2.82
C ILE A 99 -3.23 -15.88 -2.20
#